data_AF-A0A4Y2KMU7-F1
#
_entry.id   AF-A0A4Y2KMU7-F1
#
_cell.length_a   1.000
_cell.length_b   1.000
_cell.length_c   1.000
_cell.angle_alpha   90.00
_cell.angle_beta   90.00
_cell.angle_gamma   90.00
#
_symmetry.space_group_name_H-M   'P 1'
#
loop_
_entity.id
_entity.type
_entity.pdbx_description
1 polymer ?
#
loop_
_entity_poly.entity_id
_entity_poly.type
_entity_poly.pdbx_seq_one_letter_code
_entity_poly.pdbx_strand_id
1 'polypeptide(L)'
;MPLEKKERALLTKLFYKNDSNLSTSLREYRSLKSLRKGPMSRQALKRMITKFEETGELGVLQGRWRKRLLNETAEKVALAVVDKCSSGVT
;
A
#
# COMPACT_ATOMS: atom_id res chain seq x y z
N MET A 1 -11.99 9.84 17.59
CA MET A 1 -12.16 8.37 17.56
C MET A 1 -10.90 7.73 17.00
N PRO A 2 -10.29 6.76 17.69
CA PRO A 2 -9.22 5.94 17.12
C PRO A 2 -9.80 5.00 16.04
N LEU A 3 -9.10 4.87 14.91
CA LEU A 3 -9.48 3.94 13.83
C LEU A 3 -9.39 2.50 14.32
N GLU A 4 -10.34 1.66 13.93
CA GLU A 4 -10.28 0.22 14.22
C GLU A 4 -9.21 -0.49 13.38
N LYS A 5 -8.77 -1.68 13.83
CA LYS A 5 -7.81 -2.53 13.12
C LYS A 5 -8.23 -2.80 11.66
N LYS A 6 -9.53 -3.10 11.44
CA LYS A 6 -10.09 -3.37 10.11
C LYS A 6 -10.04 -2.14 9.19
N GLU A 7 -10.26 -0.96 9.76
CA GLU A 7 -10.23 0.30 9.00
C GLU A 7 -8.81 0.67 8.57
N ARG A 8 -7.83 0.48 9.46
CA ARG A 8 -6.41 0.67 9.11
C ARG A 8 -5.96 -0.28 7.99
N ALA A 9 -6.36 -1.55 8.08
CA ALA A 9 -6.07 -2.53 7.04
C ALA A 9 -6.67 -2.14 5.68
N LEU A 10 -7.93 -1.67 5.68
CA LEU A 10 -8.60 -1.20 4.47
C LEU A 10 -7.88 0.01 3.87
N LEU A 11 -7.49 1.00 4.70
CA LEU A 11 -6.75 2.18 4.25
C LEU A 11 -5.41 1.82 3.62
N THR A 12 -4.63 0.94 4.25
CA THR A 12 -3.35 0.49 3.69
C THR A 12 -3.53 -0.26 2.38
N LYS A 13 -4.57 -1.11 2.28
CA LYS A 13 -4.90 -1.79 1.01
C LYS A 13 -5.23 -0.79 -0.10
N LEU A 14 -6.05 0.22 0.20
CA LEU A 14 -6.41 1.27 -0.76
C LEU A 14 -5.20 2.10 -1.17
N PHE A 15 -4.27 2.37 -0.25
CA PHE A 15 -3.05 3.10 -0.56
C PHE A 15 -2.18 2.37 -1.60
N TYR A 16 -1.88 1.10 -1.39
CA TYR A 16 -1.06 0.35 -2.35
C TYR A 16 -1.79 0.09 -3.68
N LYS A 17 -3.12 -0.03 -3.66
CA LYS A 17 -3.92 -0.13 -4.89
C LYS A 17 -3.91 1.15 -5.73
N ASN A 18 -3.75 2.31 -5.09
CA ASN A 18 -3.76 3.63 -5.74
C ASN A 18 -2.35 4.19 -5.93
N ASP A 19 -1.37 3.34 -6.26
CA ASP A 19 0.02 3.72 -6.54
C ASP A 19 0.64 4.60 -5.43
N SER A 20 0.36 4.28 -4.17
CA SER A 20 0.85 5.03 -3.01
C SER A 20 0.36 6.49 -2.94
N ASN A 21 -0.79 6.79 -3.56
CA ASN A 21 -1.40 8.12 -3.48
C ASN A 21 -2.30 8.27 -2.25
N LEU A 22 -1.82 9.03 -1.26
CA LEU A 22 -2.53 9.30 0.00
C LEU A 22 -3.88 10.01 -0.19
N SER A 23 -3.98 10.91 -1.17
CA SER A 23 -5.19 11.72 -1.39
C SER A 23 -6.28 10.86 -2.01
N THR A 24 -5.92 10.08 -3.03
CA THR A 24 -6.83 9.15 -3.70
C THR A 24 -7.32 8.07 -2.75
N SER A 25 -6.43 7.47 -1.96
CA SER A 25 -6.81 6.45 -0.98
C SER A 25 -7.77 6.97 0.10
N LEU A 26 -7.59 8.21 0.56
CA LEU A 26 -8.53 8.83 1.51
C LEU A 26 -9.88 9.16 0.86
N ARG A 27 -9.87 9.59 -0.40
CA ARG A 27 -11.10 9.87 -1.15
C ARG A 27 -11.91 8.59 -1.31
N GLU A 28 -11.29 7.50 -1.76
CA GLU A 28 -11.96 6.21 -1.90
C GLU A 28 -12.44 5.66 -0.57
N TYR A 29 -11.65 5.74 0.50
CA TYR A 29 -12.08 5.31 1.83
C TYR A 29 -13.35 6.05 2.28
N ARG A 30 -13.39 7.37 2.08
CA ARG A 30 -14.57 8.19 2.41
C ARG A 30 -15.78 7.81 1.57
N SER A 31 -15.60 7.56 0.27
CA SER A 31 -16.67 7.08 -0.61
C SER A 31 -17.23 5.73 -0.16
N LEU A 32 -16.35 4.77 0.16
CA LEU A 32 -16.73 3.44 0.63
C LEU A 32 -17.47 3.45 1.98
N LYS A 33 -17.13 4.41 2.85
CA LYS A 33 -17.76 4.57 4.16
C LYS A 33 -18.90 5.60 4.16
N SER A 34 -19.25 6.17 3.00
CA SER A 34 -20.24 7.24 2.86
C SER A 34 -19.99 8.43 3.81
N LEU A 35 -18.73 8.80 4.01
CA LEU A 35 -18.31 9.86 4.94
C LEU A 35 -18.11 11.19 4.21
N ARG A 36 -18.81 12.24 4.65
CA ARG A 36 -18.59 13.61 4.15
C ARG A 36 -17.23 14.17 4.55
N LYS A 37 -16.76 13.84 5.75
CA LYS A 37 -15.44 14.18 6.27
C LYS A 37 -14.83 12.92 6.89
N GLY A 38 -13.64 12.54 6.43
CA GLY A 38 -13.00 11.32 6.89
C GLY A 38 -12.42 11.46 8.30
N PRO A 39 -12.30 10.35 9.06
CA PRO A 39 -11.70 10.34 10.40
C PRO A 39 -10.20 10.64 10.39
N MET A 40 -9.57 10.64 9.21
CA MET A 40 -8.13 10.71 9.05
C MET A 40 -7.73 11.82 8.07
N SER A 41 -6.69 12.56 8.45
CA SER A 41 -6.01 13.52 7.58
C SER A 41 -4.96 12.81 6.71
N ARG A 42 -4.51 13.48 5.64
CA ARG A 42 -3.43 12.99 4.79
C ARG A 42 -2.15 12.71 5.58
N GLN A 43 -1.82 13.58 6.52
CA GLN A 43 -0.61 13.45 7.34
C GLN A 43 -0.74 12.31 8.36
N ALA A 44 -1.92 12.10 8.93
CA ALA A 44 -2.18 10.97 9.80
C ALA A 44 -2.07 9.64 9.03
N LEU A 45 -2.59 9.58 7.81
CA LEU A 45 -2.44 8.40 6.94
C LEU A 45 -0.97 8.12 6.63
N LYS A 46 -0.19 9.16 6.27
CA LYS A 46 1.26 9.02 6.05
C LYS A 46 1.94 8.40 7.26
N ARG A 47 1.71 8.93 8.47
CA ARG A 47 2.29 8.40 9.71
C ARG A 47 1.90 6.94 9.98
N MET A 48 0.66 6.56 9.68
CA MET A 48 0.20 5.18 9.86
C MET A 48 0.90 4.23 8.89
N ILE A 49 1.09 4.64 7.64
CA ILE A 49 1.79 3.83 6.63
C ILE A 49 3.27 3.72 6.96
N THR A 50 3.93 4.82 7.32
CA THR A 50 5.32 4.80 7.76
C THR A 50 5.52 3.84 8.93
N LYS A 51 4.67 3.91 9.96
CA LYS A 51 4.70 2.94 11.07
C LYS A 51 4.49 1.51 10.58
N PHE A 52 3.55 1.28 9.67
CA PHE A 52 3.34 -0.05 9.11
C PHE A 52 4.53 -0.55 8.30
N GLU A 53 5.23 0.30 7.56
CA GLU A 53 6.41 -0.08 6.78
C GLU A 53 7.57 -0.42 7.72
N GLU A 54 7.79 0.41 8.74
CA GLU A 54 8.82 0.24 9.79
C GLU A 54 8.60 -1.02 10.64
N THR A 55 7.39 -1.22 11.19
CA THR A 55 7.14 -2.30 12.16
C THR A 55 6.51 -3.54 11.55
N GLY A 56 5.87 -3.41 10.39
CA GLY A 56 5.01 -4.46 9.81
C GLY A 56 3.70 -4.70 10.52
N GLU A 57 3.39 -3.89 11.52
CA GLU A 57 2.19 -4.05 12.30
C GLU A 57 1.17 -2.96 11.99
N LEU A 58 0.02 -3.38 11.47
CA LEU A 58 -1.21 -2.57 11.45
C LEU A 58 -2.12 -2.86 12.66
N GLY A 59 -1.71 -3.82 13.50
CA GLY A 59 -2.57 -4.49 14.47
C GLY A 59 -3.54 -5.50 13.84
N VAL A 60 -3.47 -5.75 12.54
CA VAL A 60 -4.10 -6.89 11.84
C VAL A 60 -3.05 -7.97 11.57
N LEU A 61 -3.45 -9.24 11.62
CA LEU A 61 -2.56 -10.39 11.42
C LEU A 61 -1.71 -10.24 10.13
N GLN A 62 -0.40 -10.20 10.35
CA GLN A 62 0.68 -9.80 9.43
C GLN A 62 0.84 -10.73 8.21
N GLY A 63 0.24 -11.92 8.21
CA GLY A 63 0.70 -13.05 7.39
C GLY A 63 0.39 -13.01 5.90
N ARG A 64 -0.70 -12.37 5.46
CA ARG A 64 -1.21 -12.54 4.08
C ARG A 64 -0.94 -11.35 3.14
N TRP A 65 -0.87 -10.13 3.67
CA TRP A 65 -0.79 -8.92 2.84
C TRP A 65 0.64 -8.58 2.39
N ARG A 66 1.63 -8.68 3.29
CA ARG A 66 3.04 -8.36 2.96
C ARG A 66 3.64 -9.30 1.93
N LYS A 67 3.39 -10.61 2.05
CA LYS A 67 3.89 -11.61 1.08
C LYS A 67 3.40 -11.34 -0.34
N ARG A 68 2.15 -10.88 -0.49
CA ARG A 68 1.55 -10.63 -1.81
C ARG A 68 2.15 -9.39 -2.48
N LEU A 69 2.34 -8.29 -1.73
CA LEU A 69 2.96 -7.08 -2.27
C LEU A 69 4.44 -7.29 -2.61
N LEU A 70 5.18 -8.00 -1.75
CA LEU A 70 6.59 -8.32 -2.02
C LEU A 70 6.73 -9.21 -3.26
N ASN A 71 5.89 -10.25 -3.39
CA ASN A 71 5.89 -11.11 -4.57
C ASN A 71 5.50 -10.35 -5.85
N GLU A 72 4.45 -9.51 -5.82
CA GLU A 72 4.04 -8.71 -6.97
C GLU A 72 5.13 -7.70 -7.41
N THR A 73 5.86 -7.13 -6.45
CA THR A 73 6.99 -6.24 -6.73
C THR A 73 8.18 -7.03 -7.28
N ALA A 74 8.52 -8.18 -6.67
CA ALA A 74 9.62 -9.03 -7.12
C ALA A 74 9.39 -9.59 -8.53
N GLU A 75 8.17 -10.02 -8.85
CA GLU A 75 7.79 -10.49 -10.18
C GLU A 75 7.93 -9.38 -11.24
N LYS A 76 7.49 -8.14 -10.95
CA LYS A 76 7.68 -7.00 -11.87
C LYS A 76 9.15 -6.64 -12.09
N VAL A 77 9.99 -6.73 -11.06
CA VAL A 77 11.43 -6.40 -11.17
C VAL A 77 12.19 -7.49 -11.93
N ALA A 78 11.85 -8.77 -11.71
CA ALA A 78 12.50 -9.88 -12.41
C ALA A 78 12.24 -9.87 -13.92
N LEU A 79 11.04 -9.46 -14.36
CA LEU A 79 10.71 -9.37 -15.79
C LEU A 79 11.54 -8.30 -16.53
N ALA A 80 12.04 -7.29 -15.83
CA ALA A 80 12.80 -6.19 -16.42
C ALA A 80 14.30 -6.50 -16.67
N VAL A 81 14.82 -7.62 -16.14
CA VAL A 81 16.25 -7.98 -16.23
C VAL A 81 16.59 -8.86 -17.45
N VAL A 82 15.59 -9.33 -18.21
CA VAL A 82 15.78 -10.34 -19.28
C VAL A 82 15.92 -9.77 -20.70
N ASP A 83 16.27 -8.50 -20.90
CA ASP A 83 16.43 -8.00 -22.28
C ASP A 83 17.52 -6.95 -22.50
N LYS A 84 18.77 -7.26 -22.13
CA LYS A 84 19.92 -6.50 -22.67
C LYS A 84 21.27 -7.22 -22.61
N CYS A 85 21.41 -8.35 -23.29
CA CYS A 85 22.74 -8.87 -23.67
C CYS A 85 22.65 -9.86 -24.85
N SER A 86 22.40 -9.31 -26.03
CA SER A 86 22.73 -9.91 -27.33
C SER A 86 22.68 -8.74 -28.30
N SER A 87 23.79 -8.06 -28.58
CA SER A 87 24.80 -8.60 -29.48
C SER A 87 26.11 -7.82 -29.37
N GLY A 88 27.20 -8.53 -29.07
CA GLY A 88 28.55 -8.14 -29.45
C GLY A 88 29.13 -9.22 -30.35
N VAL A 89 30.12 -8.83 -31.19
CA VAL A 89 30.91 -9.64 -32.14
C VAL A 89 30.17 -9.85 -33.47
N THR A 90 30.63 -9.38 -34.63
CA THR A 90 31.92 -8.90 -35.17
C THR A 90 31.65 -7.95 -36.32
#